data_AF-A0A7C2V482-F1
#
_entry.id   AF-A0A7C2V482-F1
#
_cell.length_a   1.000
_cell.length_b   1.000
_cell.length_c   1.000
_cell.angle_alpha   90.00
_cell.angle_beta   90.00
_cell.angle_gamma   90.00
#
_symmetry.space_group_name_H-M   'P 1'
#
loop_
_entity.id
_entity.type
_entity.pdbx_description
1 polymer ?
#
loop_
_entity_poly.entity_id
_entity_poly.type
_entity_poly.pdbx_seq_one_letter_code
_entity_poly.pdbx_strand_id
1 'polypeptide(L)'
;MIFFSDALKTLPGRVGAVLLWGYLLWRGGKARAFALWLIPVLILTNETCDFLKVWVGRERPCVALPIEALTGKLTSGSFPSAHAANMSALVGTATAVWGRRALLWLFWLPLVVGLSRVYVGVHYPSDVAAGWLLGWLFGWGGVRFASWAWQHTRKHSGV
;
A
#
# COMPACT_ATOMS: atom_id res chain seq x y z
N MET A 1 8.64 -10.39 3.35
CA MET A 1 9.45 -9.59 2.42
C MET A 1 10.45 -8.74 3.18
N ILE A 2 11.68 -9.25 3.25
CA ILE A 2 12.87 -8.51 3.70
C ILE A 2 13.32 -7.58 2.55
N PHE A 3 13.18 -8.01 1.29
CA PHE A 3 13.74 -7.32 0.12
C PHE A 3 13.26 -5.88 -0.19
N PHE A 4 11.96 -5.55 -0.22
CA PHE A 4 11.52 -4.25 -0.76
C PHE A 4 11.71 -3.08 0.22
N SER A 5 11.39 -3.25 1.50
CA SER A 5 11.68 -2.20 2.49
C SER A 5 13.19 -2.04 2.69
N ASP A 6 13.95 -3.13 2.62
CA ASP A 6 15.40 -3.06 2.82
C ASP A 6 16.11 -2.45 1.62
N ALA A 7 15.61 -2.67 0.41
CA ALA A 7 16.08 -1.94 -0.78
C ALA A 7 15.97 -0.42 -0.57
N LEU A 8 14.85 0.07 -0.07
CA LEU A 8 14.64 1.50 0.22
C LEU A 8 15.40 2.01 1.47
N LYS A 9 15.97 1.13 2.31
CA LYS A 9 16.90 1.57 3.39
C LYS A 9 18.26 1.94 2.83
N THR A 10 18.67 1.32 1.72
CA THR A 10 19.95 1.62 1.08
C THR A 10 19.91 2.98 0.36
N LEU A 11 21.06 3.67 0.31
CA LEU A 11 21.18 4.91 -0.47
C LEU A 11 20.89 4.68 -1.97
N PRO A 12 21.42 3.63 -2.63
CA PRO A 12 21.10 3.35 -4.03
C PRO A 12 19.61 3.13 -4.29
N GLY A 13 18.91 2.41 -3.40
CA GLY A 13 17.48 2.19 -3.54
C GLY A 13 16.65 3.48 -3.39
N ARG A 14 17.03 4.37 -2.46
CA ARG A 14 16.37 5.68 -2.32
C ARG A 14 16.60 6.57 -3.54
N VAL A 15 17.83 6.63 -4.03
CA VAL A 15 18.17 7.38 -5.26
C VAL A 15 17.38 6.83 -6.44
N GLY A 16 17.36 5.51 -6.62
CA GLY A 16 16.58 4.86 -7.68
C GLY A 16 15.08 5.18 -7.60
N ALA A 17 14.49 5.15 -6.39
CA ALA A 17 13.08 5.49 -6.20
C ALA A 17 12.77 6.96 -6.53
N VAL A 18 13.65 7.90 -6.12
CA VAL A 18 13.50 9.33 -6.44
C VAL A 18 13.64 9.58 -7.94
N LEU A 19 14.62 8.94 -8.59
CA LEU A 19 14.80 9.04 -10.04
C LEU A 19 13.60 8.48 -10.80
N LEU A 20 13.06 7.32 -10.39
CA LEU A 20 11.85 6.76 -10.96
C LEU A 20 10.65 7.70 -10.78
N TRP A 21 10.48 8.27 -9.59
CA TRP A 21 9.40 9.21 -9.32
C TRP A 21 9.53 10.48 -10.18
N GLY A 22 10.73 11.06 -10.26
CA GLY A 22 11.03 12.19 -11.15
C GLY A 22 10.78 11.88 -12.62
N TYR A 23 11.15 10.68 -13.08
CA TYR A 23 10.86 10.21 -14.43
C TYR A 23 9.36 10.11 -14.70
N LEU A 24 8.57 9.57 -13.75
CA LEU A 24 7.11 9.48 -13.90
C LEU A 24 6.45 10.87 -13.96
N LEU A 25 6.96 11.84 -13.20
CA LEU A 25 6.52 13.24 -13.28
C LEU A 25 6.87 13.87 -14.62
N TRP A 26 8.08 13.64 -15.11
CA TRP A 26 8.56 14.14 -16.41
C TRP A 26 7.73 13.57 -17.57
N ARG A 27 7.46 12.25 -17.57
CA ARG A 27 6.66 11.57 -18.61
C ARG A 27 5.26 12.17 -18.78
N GLY A 28 4.68 12.75 -17.73
CA GLY A 28 3.39 13.43 -17.81
C GLY A 28 2.17 12.49 -17.91
N GLY A 29 1.01 13.08 -18.20
CA GLY A 29 -0.26 12.35 -18.38
C GLY A 29 -0.62 11.44 -17.21
N LYS A 30 -0.98 10.19 -17.53
CA LYS A 30 -1.35 9.17 -16.53
C LYS A 30 -0.19 8.79 -15.59
N ALA A 31 1.06 8.81 -16.08
CA ALA A 31 2.21 8.50 -15.24
C ALA A 31 2.44 9.54 -14.14
N ARG A 32 2.30 10.83 -14.49
CA ARG A 32 2.33 11.92 -13.51
C ARG A 32 1.17 11.81 -12.52
N ALA A 33 -0.05 11.55 -12.99
CA ALA A 33 -1.21 11.38 -12.13
C ALA A 33 -0.99 10.24 -11.10
N PHE A 34 -0.48 9.09 -11.53
CA PHE A 34 -0.14 7.99 -10.63
C PHE A 34 0.91 8.38 -9.59
N ALA A 35 2.02 9.00 -10.02
CA ALA A 35 3.09 9.44 -9.12
C ALA A 35 2.61 10.46 -8.07
N LEU A 36 1.67 11.35 -8.43
CA LEU A 36 1.09 12.32 -7.52
C LEU A 36 0.08 11.68 -6.55
N TRP A 37 -0.75 10.74 -7.01
CA TRP A 37 -1.74 10.07 -6.16
C TRP A 37 -1.10 9.05 -5.21
N LEU A 38 -0.03 8.38 -5.63
CA LEU A 38 0.57 7.30 -4.85
C LEU A 38 1.09 7.78 -3.50
N ILE A 39 1.68 8.98 -3.42
CA ILE A 39 2.23 9.54 -2.16
C ILE A 39 1.15 9.72 -1.09
N PRO A 40 0.11 10.56 -1.29
CA PRO A 40 -0.90 10.78 -0.27
C PRO A 40 -1.68 9.51 0.07
N VAL A 41 -1.90 8.62 -0.91
CA VAL A 41 -2.53 7.32 -0.66
C VAL A 41 -1.67 6.46 0.27
N LEU A 42 -0.35 6.35 0.03
CA LEU A 42 0.53 5.56 0.88
C LEU A 42 0.66 6.18 2.28
N ILE A 43 0.73 7.51 2.39
CA ILE A 43 0.74 8.18 3.71
C ILE A 43 -0.55 7.81 4.46
N LEU A 44 -1.72 8.06 3.88
CA LEU A 44 -3.01 7.77 4.51
C LEU A 44 -3.14 6.28 4.89
N THR A 45 -2.65 5.38 4.04
CA THR A 45 -2.64 3.94 4.30
C THR A 45 -1.80 3.59 5.53
N ASN A 46 -0.57 4.11 5.63
CA ASN A 46 0.32 3.81 6.75
C ASN A 46 -0.18 4.43 8.06
N GLU A 47 -0.61 5.70 8.05
CA GLU A 47 -1.18 6.35 9.24
C GLU A 47 -2.40 5.59 9.77
N THR A 48 -3.29 5.15 8.87
CA THR A 48 -4.45 4.35 9.27
C THR A 48 -4.05 2.98 9.80
N CYS A 49 -3.03 2.34 9.20
CA CYS A 49 -2.51 1.07 9.73
C CYS A 49 -1.94 1.25 11.13
N ASP A 50 -1.15 2.29 11.38
CA ASP A 50 -0.51 2.50 12.67
C ASP A 50 -1.52 2.90 13.75
N PHE A 51 -2.51 3.73 13.40
CA PHE A 51 -3.66 3.99 14.26
C PHE A 51 -4.39 2.69 14.63
N LEU A 52 -4.73 1.86 13.65
CA LEU A 52 -5.45 0.60 13.89
C LEU A 52 -4.62 -0.41 14.69
N LYS A 53 -3.28 -0.43 14.55
CA LYS A 53 -2.42 -1.29 15.38
C LYS A 53 -2.52 -0.94 16.85
N VAL A 54 -2.53 0.36 17.17
CA VAL A 54 -2.68 0.83 18.55
C VAL A 54 -4.10 0.54 19.05
N TRP A 55 -5.10 0.82 18.23
CA TRP A 55 -6.51 0.68 18.62
C TRP A 55 -6.94 -0.77 18.83
N VAL A 56 -6.52 -1.69 17.95
CA VAL A 56 -6.88 -3.11 18.04
C VAL A 56 -5.96 -3.85 19.01
N GLY A 57 -4.70 -3.44 19.15
CA GLY A 57 -3.76 -4.03 20.13
C GLY A 57 -3.48 -5.52 19.92
N ARG A 58 -3.78 -6.07 18.73
CA ARG A 58 -3.68 -7.52 18.49
C ARG A 58 -2.22 -7.97 18.56
N GLU A 59 -1.95 -8.96 19.39
CA GLU A 59 -0.64 -9.61 19.45
C GLU A 59 -0.27 -10.27 18.11
N ARG A 60 1.03 -10.40 17.83
CA ARG A 60 1.51 -11.08 16.63
C ARG A 60 1.50 -12.60 16.80
N PRO A 61 1.38 -13.37 15.71
CA PRO A 61 1.48 -14.82 15.76
C PRO A 61 2.75 -15.32 16.47
N CYS A 62 3.90 -14.67 16.23
CA CYS A 62 5.18 -15.01 16.88
C CYS A 62 5.29 -14.68 18.37
N VAL A 63 4.26 -14.05 18.95
CA VAL A 63 4.16 -13.78 20.39
C VAL A 63 3.11 -14.71 21.01
N ALA A 64 1.95 -14.83 20.35
CA ALA A 64 0.81 -15.58 20.88
C ALA A 64 0.85 -17.10 20.62
N LEU A 65 1.61 -17.56 19.60
CA LEU A 65 1.70 -18.96 19.20
C LEU A 65 3.13 -19.48 19.38
N PRO A 66 3.33 -20.80 19.55
CA PRO A 66 4.65 -21.43 19.65
C PRO A 66 5.33 -21.51 18.27
N ILE A 67 5.48 -20.35 17.61
CA ILE A 67 6.12 -20.21 16.31
C ILE A 67 7.21 -19.15 16.38
N GLU A 68 8.34 -19.41 15.71
CA GLU A 68 9.40 -18.43 15.58
C GLU A 68 9.25 -17.66 14.27
N ALA A 69 9.19 -16.32 14.35
CA ALA A 69 9.19 -15.49 13.16
C ALA A 69 10.57 -15.49 12.49
N LEU A 70 10.61 -15.73 11.18
CA LEU A 70 11.86 -15.71 10.40
C LEU A 70 12.54 -14.34 10.34
N THR A 71 11.85 -13.28 10.79
CA THR A 71 12.36 -11.89 10.81
C THR A 71 12.69 -11.40 12.23
N GLY A 72 12.67 -12.28 13.23
CA GLY A 72 12.75 -11.89 14.63
C GLY A 72 11.43 -11.35 15.20
N LYS A 73 11.39 -11.17 16.52
CA LYS A 73 10.19 -10.72 17.24
C LYS A 73 9.95 -9.23 17.00
N LEU A 74 8.74 -8.92 16.57
CA LEU A 74 8.22 -7.55 16.43
C LEU A 74 7.30 -7.26 17.62
N THR A 75 7.46 -6.11 18.26
CA THR A 75 6.70 -5.71 19.46
C THR A 75 5.46 -4.85 19.16
N SER A 76 5.31 -4.38 17.92
CA SER A 76 4.13 -3.61 17.50
C SER A 76 2.93 -4.50 17.15
N GLY A 77 1.73 -3.95 17.24
CA GLY A 77 0.47 -4.63 16.89
C GLY A 77 0.49 -5.29 15.51
N SER A 78 -0.22 -6.42 15.39
CA SER A 78 -0.27 -7.24 14.18
C SER A 78 -1.29 -6.76 13.15
N PHE A 79 -2.37 -6.10 13.58
CA PHE A 79 -3.49 -5.74 12.71
C PHE A 79 -3.51 -4.25 12.34
N PRO A 80 -3.76 -3.88 11.08
CA PRO A 80 -3.69 -4.69 9.86
C PRO A 80 -2.25 -4.79 9.33
N SER A 81 -2.03 -5.62 8.30
CA SER A 81 -0.71 -5.72 7.68
C SER A 81 -0.43 -4.53 6.74
N ALA A 82 0.42 -3.60 7.17
CA ALA A 82 0.85 -2.45 6.36
C ALA A 82 1.53 -2.85 5.03
N HIS A 83 2.24 -3.98 4.99
CA HIS A 83 2.84 -4.48 3.74
C HIS A 83 1.78 -4.92 2.73
N ALA A 84 0.76 -5.64 3.20
CA ALA A 84 -0.38 -6.03 2.38
C ALA A 84 -1.16 -4.78 1.91
N ALA A 85 -1.37 -3.83 2.81
CA ALA A 85 -2.07 -2.57 2.53
C ALA A 85 -1.35 -1.70 1.50
N ASN A 86 -0.05 -1.45 1.66
CA ASN A 86 0.71 -0.61 0.73
C ASN A 86 0.77 -1.19 -0.68
N MET A 87 0.91 -2.52 -0.81
CA MET A 87 0.92 -3.17 -2.13
C MET A 87 -0.46 -3.14 -2.77
N SER A 88 -1.53 -3.37 -2.00
CA SER A 88 -2.90 -3.23 -2.50
C SER A 88 -3.23 -1.79 -2.88
N ALA A 89 -2.75 -0.80 -2.12
CA ALA A 89 -2.90 0.62 -2.42
C ALA A 89 -2.18 1.03 -3.70
N LEU A 90 -0.96 0.53 -3.93
CA LEU A 90 -0.23 0.73 -5.18
C LEU A 90 -1.01 0.16 -6.38
N VAL A 91 -1.49 -1.07 -6.28
CA VAL A 91 -2.27 -1.71 -7.36
C VAL A 91 -3.62 -1.03 -7.57
N GLY A 92 -4.30 -0.62 -6.49
CA GLY A 92 -5.55 0.12 -6.54
C GLY A 92 -5.39 1.47 -7.23
N THR A 93 -4.34 2.22 -6.88
CA THR A 93 -3.99 3.51 -7.49
C THR A 93 -3.68 3.34 -8.97
N ALA A 94 -2.87 2.33 -9.34
CA ALA A 94 -2.58 2.02 -10.73
C ALA A 94 -3.85 1.64 -11.51
N THR A 95 -4.74 0.87 -10.89
CA THR A 95 -6.03 0.49 -11.47
C THR A 95 -6.97 1.69 -11.66
N ALA A 96 -6.97 2.66 -10.74
CA ALA A 96 -7.75 3.89 -10.90
C ALA A 96 -7.27 4.74 -12.08
N VAL A 97 -5.97 4.76 -12.33
CA VAL A 97 -5.34 5.60 -13.37
C VAL A 97 -5.37 4.94 -14.76
N TRP A 98 -5.03 3.65 -14.83
CA TRP A 98 -4.88 2.91 -16.10
C TRP A 98 -5.99 1.89 -16.37
N GLY A 99 -6.95 1.75 -15.45
CA GLY A 99 -8.08 0.83 -15.60
C GLY A 99 -7.72 -0.63 -15.33
N ARG A 100 -8.64 -1.53 -15.67
CA ARG A 100 -8.58 -2.97 -15.34
C ARG A 100 -7.34 -3.69 -15.86
N ARG A 101 -6.70 -3.19 -16.94
CA ARG A 101 -5.45 -3.77 -17.45
C ARG A 101 -4.33 -3.71 -16.40
N ALA A 102 -4.22 -2.62 -15.63
CA ALA A 102 -3.21 -2.54 -14.58
C ALA A 102 -3.43 -3.59 -13.49
N LEU A 103 -4.69 -3.86 -13.11
CA LEU A 103 -5.02 -4.94 -12.18
C LEU A 103 -4.55 -6.30 -12.71
N LEU A 104 -4.84 -6.62 -13.97
CA LEU A 104 -4.44 -7.90 -14.57
C LEU A 104 -2.92 -8.12 -14.56
N TRP A 105 -2.13 -7.06 -14.73
CA TRP A 105 -0.67 -7.15 -14.71
C TRP A 105 -0.05 -7.13 -13.30
N LEU A 106 -0.76 -6.59 -12.31
CA LEU A 106 -0.20 -6.30 -10.99
C LEU A 106 -0.89 -7.04 -9.83
N PHE A 107 -1.98 -7.77 -10.04
CA PHE A 107 -2.74 -8.42 -8.96
C PHE A 107 -1.90 -9.40 -8.13
N TRP A 108 -0.86 -9.99 -8.72
CA TRP A 108 0.02 -10.93 -8.04
C TRP A 108 0.87 -10.26 -6.95
N LEU A 109 1.16 -8.95 -7.06
CA LEU A 109 1.98 -8.22 -6.09
C LEU A 109 1.40 -8.29 -4.66
N PRO A 110 0.17 -7.78 -4.39
CA PRO A 110 -0.40 -7.84 -3.06
C PRO A 110 -0.54 -9.28 -2.55
N LEU A 111 -0.82 -10.25 -3.43
CA LEU A 111 -0.91 -11.66 -3.06
C LEU A 111 0.44 -12.21 -2.56
N VAL A 112 1.50 -12.09 -3.36
CA VAL A 112 2.84 -12.58 -3.00
C VAL A 112 3.35 -11.87 -1.75
N VAL A 113 3.15 -10.55 -1.65
CA VAL A 113 3.61 -9.78 -0.48
C VAL A 113 2.83 -10.22 0.77
N GLY A 114 1.50 -10.25 0.69
CA GLY A 114 0.62 -10.61 1.80
C GLY A 114 0.87 -12.03 2.30
N LEU A 115 0.92 -13.00 1.40
CA LEU A 115 1.21 -14.39 1.75
C LEU A 115 2.61 -14.55 2.37
N SER A 116 3.61 -13.77 1.92
CA SER A 116 4.94 -13.77 2.56
C SER A 116 4.92 -13.28 4.02
N ARG A 117 3.85 -12.60 4.47
CA ARG A 117 3.69 -12.15 5.85
C ARG A 117 3.09 -13.21 6.75
N VAL A 118 2.19 -14.03 6.19
CA VAL A 118 1.72 -15.24 6.87
C VAL A 118 2.86 -16.26 6.97
N TYR A 119 3.56 -16.51 5.86
CA TYR A 119 4.65 -17.49 5.80
C TYR A 119 5.78 -17.23 6.83
N VAL A 120 6.14 -15.97 7.03
CA VAL A 120 7.20 -15.59 7.99
C VAL A 120 6.69 -15.52 9.44
N GLY A 121 5.39 -15.74 9.68
CA GLY A 121 4.83 -15.81 11.03
C GLY A 121 4.62 -14.46 11.72
N VAL A 122 4.54 -13.35 10.97
CA VAL A 122 4.41 -12.00 11.57
C VAL A 122 3.01 -11.41 11.48
N HIS A 123 2.10 -12.03 10.72
CA HIS A 123 0.71 -11.61 10.56
C HIS A 123 -0.21 -12.81 10.39
N TYR A 124 -1.44 -12.70 10.91
CA TYR A 124 -2.51 -13.65 10.63
C TYR A 124 -3.06 -13.42 9.21
N PRO A 125 -3.68 -14.44 8.58
CA PRO A 125 -4.38 -14.27 7.31
C PRO A 125 -5.42 -13.14 7.33
N SER A 126 -6.11 -12.94 8.47
CA SER A 126 -7.06 -11.84 8.66
C SER A 126 -6.42 -10.45 8.58
N ASP A 127 -5.19 -10.30 9.09
CA ASP A 127 -4.47 -9.02 9.08
C ASP A 127 -4.08 -8.64 7.64
N VAL A 128 -3.75 -9.66 6.84
CA VAL A 128 -3.43 -9.53 5.42
C VAL A 128 -4.67 -9.19 4.61
N ALA A 129 -5.79 -9.89 4.84
CA ALA A 129 -7.06 -9.61 4.18
C ALA A 129 -7.56 -8.19 4.47
N ALA A 130 -7.51 -7.76 5.73
CA ALA A 130 -7.85 -6.39 6.11
C ALA A 130 -6.90 -5.35 5.49
N GLY A 131 -5.60 -5.66 5.44
CA GLY A 131 -4.63 -4.82 4.74
C GLY A 131 -4.97 -4.66 3.26
N TRP A 132 -5.25 -5.77 2.55
CA TRP A 132 -5.65 -5.71 1.14
C TRP A 132 -6.90 -4.87 0.91
N LEU A 133 -7.91 -5.04 1.76
CA LEU A 133 -9.15 -4.26 1.68
C LEU A 133 -8.88 -2.77 1.89
N LEU A 134 -8.17 -2.41 2.96
CA LEU A 134 -7.84 -1.03 3.30
C LEU A 134 -7.07 -0.34 2.15
N GLY A 135 -6.01 -0.99 1.66
CA GLY A 135 -5.21 -0.47 0.57
C GLY A 135 -6.01 -0.29 -0.71
N TRP A 136 -6.88 -1.26 -1.04
CA TRP A 136 -7.74 -1.16 -2.23
C TRP A 136 -8.71 0.02 -2.13
N LEU A 137 -9.33 0.22 -0.96
CA LEU A 137 -10.26 1.33 -0.72
C LEU A 137 -9.57 2.68 -0.88
N PHE A 138 -8.38 2.86 -0.30
CA PHE A 138 -7.65 4.13 -0.43
C PHE A 138 -7.08 4.35 -1.84
N GLY A 139 -6.47 3.32 -2.44
CA GLY A 139 -5.87 3.42 -3.76
C GLY A 139 -6.89 3.54 -4.88
N TRP A 140 -7.79 2.57 -5.02
CA TRP A 140 -8.77 2.59 -6.11
C TRP A 140 -9.96 3.50 -5.78
N GLY A 141 -10.59 3.28 -4.62
CA GLY A 141 -11.78 4.01 -4.20
C GLY A 141 -11.51 5.49 -3.96
N GLY A 142 -10.49 5.81 -3.17
CA GLY A 142 -10.11 7.18 -2.82
C GLY A 142 -9.74 8.02 -4.04
N VAL A 143 -8.92 7.48 -4.95
CA VAL A 143 -8.54 8.20 -6.18
C VAL A 143 -9.73 8.42 -7.10
N ARG A 144 -10.61 7.43 -7.27
CA ARG A 144 -11.82 7.55 -8.10
C ARG A 144 -12.81 8.55 -7.52
N PHE A 145 -13.03 8.50 -6.21
CA PHE A 145 -13.90 9.43 -5.50
C PHE A 145 -13.39 10.87 -5.59
N ALA A 146 -12.11 11.10 -5.30
CA ALA A 146 -11.54 12.44 -5.38
C ALA A 146 -11.55 13.00 -6.82
N SER A 147 -11.27 12.15 -7.81
CA SER A 147 -11.37 12.53 -9.23
C SER A 147 -12.81 12.87 -9.63
N TRP A 148 -13.80 12.13 -9.12
CA TRP A 148 -15.22 12.42 -9.34
C TRP A 148 -15.64 13.73 -8.66
N ALA A 149 -15.30 13.93 -7.40
CA ALA A 149 -15.62 15.14 -6.63
C ALA A 149 -15.04 16.38 -7.29
N TRP A 150 -13.78 16.32 -7.75
CA TRP A 150 -13.12 17.41 -8.47
C TRP A 150 -13.83 17.80 -9.77
N GLN A 151 -14.36 16.83 -10.51
CA GLN A 151 -15.10 17.11 -11.75
C GLN A 151 -16.46 17.76 -11.47
N HIS A 152 -17.11 17.41 -10.36
CA HIS A 152 -18.42 17.94 -9.98
C HIS A 152 -18.32 19.36 -9.42
N THR A 153 -17.27 19.67 -8.64
CA THR A 153 -17.03 21.03 -8.15
C THR A 153 -16.64 22.00 -9.26
N ARG A 154 -15.93 21.55 -10.31
CA ARG A 154 -15.60 22.38 -11.48
C ARG A 154 -16.81 22.68 -12.38
N LYS A 155 -17.77 21.76 -12.50
CA LYS A 155 -19.00 22.00 -13.27
C LYS A 155 -19.88 23.11 -12.69
N HIS A 156 -19.78 23.38 -11.39
CA HIS A 156 -20.52 24.45 -10.73
C HIS A 156 -19.77 25.80 -10.67
N SER A 157 -18.49 25.85 -11.03
CA SER A 157 -17.66 27.07 -10.93
C SER A 157 -17.44 27.81 -12.25
N GLY A 158 -18.05 27.36 -13.37
CA GLY A 158 -18.23 28.21 -14.56
C GLY A 158 -16.96 28.84 -15.16
N VAL A 159 -15.83 28.13 -15.13
CA VAL A 159 -14.61 28.49 -15.88
C VAL A 159 -14.34 27.43 -16.95
#